data_AF-A0A7Y4M3U7-F1
#
_entry.id   AF-A0A7Y4M3U7-F1
#
_cell.length_a   1.000
_cell.length_b   1.000
_cell.length_c   1.000
_cell.angle_alpha   90.00
_cell.angle_beta   90.00
_cell.angle_gamma   90.00
#
_symmetry.space_group_name_H-M   'P 1'
#
loop_
_entity.id
_entity.type
_entity.pdbx_description
1 polymer ?
#
loop_
_entity_poly.entity_id
_entity_poly.type
_entity_poly.pdbx_seq_one_letter_code
_entity_poly.pdbx_strand_id
1 'polypeptide(L)'
;MSDSLERLYQAVIAARDLDPATSRTARLFQRGPSKMAKKLAEEAIEVVIDAVNGKTDAVVRESADLLYNLTVLWAAAGVKPEDVWREMERREDLLGIAEKMPKAVKAPKTAPGKLPKTTPTPALRRRIVALEGHSIQKRR
;
A
#
# COMPACT_ATOMS: atom_id res chain seq x y z
N MET A 1 13.42 -0.70 -9.68
CA MET A 1 13.29 -1.90 -8.83
C MET A 1 11.87 -2.44 -8.79
N SER A 2 10.85 -1.58 -8.69
CA SER A 2 9.43 -1.96 -8.83
C SER A 2 9.19 -2.84 -10.07
N ASP A 3 9.74 -2.45 -11.23
CA ASP A 3 9.64 -3.24 -12.47
C ASP A 3 10.20 -4.67 -12.35
N SER A 4 11.37 -4.86 -11.72
CA SER A 4 11.97 -6.20 -11.60
C SER A 4 11.17 -7.14 -10.69
N LEU A 5 10.64 -6.63 -9.58
CA LEU A 5 9.80 -7.42 -8.68
C LEU A 5 8.41 -7.66 -9.26
N GLU A 6 7.88 -6.72 -10.04
CA GLU A 6 6.63 -6.91 -10.77
C GLU A 6 6.78 -8.00 -11.82
N ARG A 7 7.83 -7.94 -12.66
CA ARG A 7 8.13 -9.02 -13.62
C ARG A 7 8.33 -10.37 -12.93
N LEU A 8 9.00 -10.39 -11.77
CA LEU A 8 9.17 -11.61 -10.99
C LEU A 8 7.83 -12.14 -10.48
N TYR A 9 6.96 -11.27 -9.96
CA TYR A 9 5.63 -11.63 -9.50
C TYR A 9 4.79 -12.24 -10.63
N GLN A 10 4.77 -11.60 -11.81
CA GLN A 10 4.06 -12.14 -12.98
C GLN A 10 4.61 -13.50 -13.40
N ALA A 11 5.94 -13.67 -13.39
CA ALA A 11 6.56 -14.96 -13.69
C ALA A 11 6.20 -16.04 -12.63
N VAL A 12 6.14 -15.67 -11.35
CA VAL A 12 5.72 -16.57 -10.26
C VAL A 12 4.26 -17.01 -10.45
N ILE A 13 3.36 -16.07 -10.77
CA ILE A 13 1.95 -16.37 -11.03
C ILE A 13 1.82 -17.30 -12.23
N ALA A 14 2.52 -17.03 -13.34
CA ALA A 14 2.51 -17.88 -14.52
C ALA A 14 3.10 -19.28 -14.25
N ALA A 15 4.07 -19.39 -13.33
CA ALA A 15 4.75 -20.63 -13.02
C ALA A 15 4.08 -21.49 -11.94
N ARG A 16 3.05 -20.99 -11.26
CA ARG A 16 2.45 -21.65 -10.08
C ARG A 16 1.74 -22.96 -10.40
N ASP A 17 1.15 -23.04 -11.59
CA ASP A 17 0.32 -24.17 -12.06
C ASP A 17 1.10 -25.07 -13.05
N LEU A 18 2.41 -24.84 -13.20
CA LEU A 18 3.29 -25.71 -13.99
C LEU A 18 3.49 -27.06 -13.30
N ASP A 19 4.12 -28.01 -14.01
CA ASP A 19 4.48 -29.30 -13.43
C ASP A 19 5.47 -29.15 -12.25
N PRO A 20 5.11 -29.57 -11.03
CA PRO A 20 6.01 -29.56 -9.87
C PRO A 20 7.25 -30.46 -10.05
N ALA A 21 7.27 -31.43 -10.95
CA ALA A 21 8.50 -32.19 -11.19
C ALA A 21 9.61 -31.32 -11.79
N THR A 22 9.26 -30.28 -12.56
CA THR A 22 10.21 -29.43 -13.29
C THR A 22 10.28 -28.00 -12.75
N SER A 23 9.20 -27.45 -12.20
CA SER A 23 9.13 -26.06 -11.71
C SER A 23 9.36 -25.95 -10.20
N ARG A 24 10.37 -25.17 -9.79
CA ARG A 24 10.60 -24.80 -8.36
C ARG A 24 9.38 -24.09 -7.77
N THR A 25 8.79 -23.16 -8.52
CA THR A 25 7.62 -22.39 -8.10
C THR A 25 6.43 -23.33 -7.84
N ALA A 26 6.08 -24.17 -8.80
CA ALA A 26 4.96 -25.10 -8.67
C ALA A 26 5.15 -26.07 -7.49
N ARG A 27 6.39 -26.55 -7.22
CA ARG A 27 6.68 -27.33 -6.00
C ARG A 27 6.38 -26.58 -4.72
N LEU A 28 6.70 -25.29 -4.66
CA LEU A 28 6.41 -24.48 -3.48
C LEU A 28 4.90 -24.32 -3.31
N PHE A 29 4.16 -24.02 -4.39
CA PHE A 29 2.69 -23.94 -4.38
C PHE A 29 2.03 -25.25 -3.97
N GLN A 30 2.47 -26.38 -4.50
CA GLN A 30 1.98 -27.70 -4.12
C GLN A 30 2.21 -28.00 -2.62
N ARG A 31 3.36 -27.58 -2.07
CA ARG A 31 3.70 -27.79 -0.64
C ARG A 31 3.05 -26.78 0.30
N GLY A 32 2.43 -25.74 -0.24
CA GLY A 32 1.64 -24.76 0.50
C GLY A 32 2.43 -23.71 1.31
N PRO A 33 1.71 -22.79 1.96
CA PRO A 33 2.28 -21.60 2.60
C PRO A 33 3.34 -21.89 3.66
N SER A 34 3.17 -22.97 4.45
CA SER A 34 4.15 -23.34 5.48
C SER A 34 5.54 -23.63 4.91
N LYS A 35 5.62 -24.28 3.74
CA LYS A 35 6.92 -24.55 3.11
C LYS A 35 7.53 -23.28 2.50
N MET A 36 6.71 -22.41 1.93
CA MET A 36 7.15 -21.10 1.40
C MET A 36 7.72 -20.21 2.50
N ALA A 37 7.01 -20.09 3.62
CA ALA A 37 7.45 -19.31 4.79
C ALA A 37 8.75 -19.87 5.37
N LYS A 38 8.88 -21.21 5.45
CA LYS A 38 10.14 -21.84 5.87
C LYS A 38 11.31 -21.47 4.93
N LYS A 39 11.11 -21.52 3.61
CA LYS A 39 12.15 -21.12 2.65
C LYS A 39 12.53 -19.65 2.80
N LEU A 40 11.55 -18.75 2.92
CA LEU A 40 11.80 -17.33 3.17
C LEU A 40 12.66 -17.11 4.44
N ALA A 41 12.35 -17.83 5.52
CA ALA A 41 13.09 -17.74 6.77
C ALA A 41 14.52 -18.29 6.65
N GLU A 42 14.73 -19.38 5.90
CA GLU A 42 16.06 -19.92 5.61
C GLU A 42 16.93 -18.86 4.91
N GLU A 43 16.47 -18.26 3.81
CA GLU A 43 17.26 -17.25 3.09
C GLU A 43 17.54 -16.01 3.96
N ALA A 44 16.57 -15.60 4.80
CA ALA A 44 16.75 -14.47 5.70
C ALA A 44 17.89 -14.71 6.71
N ILE A 45 17.97 -15.93 7.23
CA ILE A 45 19.04 -16.34 8.15
C ILE A 45 20.38 -16.38 7.41
N GLU A 46 20.41 -16.88 6.18
CA GLU A 46 21.63 -16.93 5.36
C GLU A 46 22.16 -15.53 5.04
N VAL A 47 21.29 -14.59 4.65
CA VAL A 47 21.65 -13.16 4.48
C VAL A 47 22.30 -12.60 5.75
N VAL A 48 21.70 -12.86 6.92
CA VAL A 48 22.23 -12.37 8.20
C VAL A 48 23.61 -12.96 8.50
N ILE A 49 23.76 -14.28 8.35
CA ILE A 49 25.01 -14.99 8.63
C ILE A 49 26.12 -14.48 7.71
N ASP A 50 25.86 -14.37 6.41
CA ASP A 50 26.88 -13.97 5.45
C ASP A 50 27.23 -12.48 5.56
N ALA A 51 26.28 -11.63 5.95
CA ALA A 51 26.56 -10.23 6.26
C ALA A 51 27.49 -10.09 7.47
N VAL A 52 27.22 -10.82 8.57
CA VAL A 52 28.07 -10.81 9.77
C VAL A 52 29.47 -11.34 9.46
N ASN A 53 29.58 -12.29 8.54
CA ASN A 53 30.87 -12.86 8.11
C ASN A 53 31.59 -12.04 7.02
N GLY A 54 31.06 -10.88 6.61
CA GLY A 54 31.68 -10.01 5.62
C GLY A 54 31.69 -10.57 4.18
N LYS A 55 30.82 -11.53 3.86
CA LYS A 55 30.76 -12.17 2.53
C LYS A 55 29.77 -11.45 1.62
N THR A 56 30.15 -10.30 1.09
CA THR A 56 29.27 -9.43 0.28
C THR A 56 28.63 -10.14 -0.92
N ASP A 57 29.38 -10.97 -1.63
CA ASP A 57 28.86 -11.69 -2.80
C ASP A 57 27.79 -12.72 -2.41
N ALA A 58 27.96 -13.36 -1.25
CA ALA A 58 26.95 -14.27 -0.72
C ALA A 58 25.70 -13.49 -0.30
N VAL A 59 25.85 -12.37 0.41
CA VAL A 59 24.73 -11.48 0.76
C VAL A 59 23.90 -11.09 -0.47
N VAL A 60 24.54 -10.76 -1.60
CA VAL A 60 23.82 -10.44 -2.84
C VAL A 60 22.99 -11.62 -3.35
N ARG A 61 23.56 -12.83 -3.37
CA ARG A 61 22.87 -14.04 -3.83
C ARG A 61 21.71 -14.41 -2.91
N GLU A 62 21.94 -14.47 -1.60
CA GLU A 62 20.91 -14.83 -0.63
C GLU A 62 19.81 -13.76 -0.56
N SER A 63 20.15 -12.48 -0.78
CA SER A 63 19.14 -11.42 -0.89
C SER A 63 18.26 -11.61 -2.13
N ALA A 64 18.81 -12.08 -3.25
CA ALA A 64 18.02 -12.38 -4.44
C ALA A 64 17.06 -13.56 -4.20
N ASP A 65 17.53 -14.63 -3.54
CA ASP A 65 16.68 -15.77 -3.17
C ASP A 65 15.63 -15.38 -2.11
N LEU A 66 15.96 -14.49 -1.17
CA LEU A 66 15.02 -13.91 -0.22
C LEU A 66 13.89 -13.18 -0.95
N LEU A 67 14.22 -12.29 -1.89
CA LEU A 67 13.25 -11.55 -2.69
C LEU A 67 12.37 -12.49 -3.53
N TYR A 68 12.94 -13.56 -4.09
CA TYR A 68 12.19 -14.60 -4.78
C TYR A 68 11.18 -15.28 -3.87
N ASN A 69 11.62 -15.81 -2.72
CA ASN A 69 10.74 -16.53 -1.81
C ASN A 69 9.67 -15.61 -1.19
N LEU A 70 9.99 -14.33 -0.98
CA LEU A 70 9.04 -13.30 -0.54
C LEU A 70 7.95 -13.10 -1.60
N THR A 71 8.34 -12.99 -2.86
CA THR A 71 7.40 -12.82 -3.99
C THR A 71 6.49 -14.03 -4.16
N VAL A 72 7.02 -15.25 -3.99
CA VAL A 72 6.22 -16.49 -3.99
C VAL A 72 5.20 -16.47 -2.83
N LEU A 73 5.61 -16.04 -1.65
CA LEU A 73 4.73 -15.96 -0.49
C LEU A 73 3.64 -14.89 -0.68
N TRP A 74 3.98 -13.73 -1.26
CA TRP A 74 3.00 -12.70 -1.64
C TRP A 74 1.95 -13.24 -2.60
N ALA A 75 2.38 -13.92 -3.66
CA ALA A 75 1.49 -14.54 -4.63
C ALA A 75 0.53 -15.56 -3.98
N ALA A 76 1.03 -16.39 -3.05
CA ALA A 76 0.19 -17.33 -2.31
C ALA A 76 -0.77 -16.65 -1.32
N ALA A 77 -0.38 -15.50 -0.77
CA ALA A 77 -1.19 -14.71 0.15
C ALA A 77 -2.17 -13.73 -0.55
N GLY A 78 -2.15 -13.66 -1.88
CA GLY A 78 -2.94 -12.69 -2.65
C GLY A 78 -2.47 -11.24 -2.50
N VAL A 79 -1.24 -11.03 -2.03
CA VAL A 79 -0.59 -9.72 -1.92
C VAL A 79 0.11 -9.43 -3.24
N LYS A 80 -0.07 -8.23 -3.78
CA LYS A 80 0.65 -7.79 -4.99
C LYS A 80 1.81 -6.86 -4.62
N PRO A 81 2.87 -6.76 -5.45
CA PRO A 81 3.97 -5.84 -5.20
C PRO A 81 3.52 -4.39 -5.00
N GLU A 82 2.48 -3.95 -5.70
CA GLU A 82 1.95 -2.59 -5.55
C GLU A 82 1.34 -2.33 -4.17
N ASP A 83 0.81 -3.35 -3.51
CA ASP A 83 0.29 -3.21 -2.15
C ASP A 83 1.42 -2.89 -1.16
N VAL A 84 2.58 -3.49 -1.38
CA VAL A 84 3.79 -3.26 -0.57
C VAL A 84 4.40 -1.90 -0.88
N TRP A 85 4.43 -1.48 -2.15
CA TRP A 85 4.90 -0.15 -2.53
C TRP A 85 4.02 0.96 -1.97
N ARG A 86 2.69 0.81 -1.97
CA ARG A 86 1.80 1.78 -1.32
C ARG A 86 2.05 1.89 0.19
N GLU A 87 2.34 0.77 0.86
CA GLU A 87 2.72 0.81 2.28
C GLU A 87 4.08 1.49 2.49
N MET A 88 5.04 1.29 1.59
CA MET A 88 6.33 1.98 1.66
C MET A 88 6.20 3.48 1.44
N GLU A 89 5.42 3.93 0.46
CA GLU A 89 5.10 5.34 0.24
C GLU A 89 4.43 5.95 1.47
N ARG A 90 3.44 5.25 2.06
CA ARG A 90 2.79 5.69 3.30
C ARG A 90 3.81 5.85 4.45
N ARG A 91 4.77 4.94 4.57
CA ARG A 91 5.83 5.03 5.60
C ARG A 91 6.80 6.16 5.31
N GLU A 92 7.15 6.38 4.06
CA GLU A 92 8.00 7.50 3.65
C GLU A 92 7.36 8.85 4.00
N ASP A 93 6.05 9.01 3.76
CA ASP A 93 5.34 10.24 4.12
C ASP A 93 5.32 10.49 5.64
N LEU A 94 5.24 9.42 6.43
CA LEU A 94 5.14 9.50 7.89
C LEU A 94 6.50 9.58 8.59
N LEU A 95 7.51 8.89 8.07
CA LEU A 95 8.80 8.66 8.72
C LEU A 95 9.99 9.24 7.93
N GLY A 96 9.76 9.77 6.73
CA GLY A 96 10.80 10.14 5.78
C GLY A 96 11.47 8.92 5.12
N ILE A 97 12.20 9.16 4.03
CA ILE A 97 13.11 8.14 3.47
C ILE A 97 14.29 8.02 4.42
N ALA A 98 14.33 6.96 5.23
CA ALA A 98 15.37 6.76 6.23
C ALA A 98 15.56 8.01 7.13
N GLU A 99 14.47 8.42 7.79
CA GLU A 99 14.41 9.58 8.71
C GLU A 99 14.53 10.96 8.02
N LYS A 100 14.79 10.99 6.70
CA LYS A 100 14.80 12.22 5.92
C LYS A 100 13.40 12.59 5.48
N MET A 101 12.80 13.54 6.20
CA MET A 101 11.45 14.03 5.91
C MET A 101 11.32 14.63 4.51
N PRO A 102 10.16 14.47 3.85
CA PRO A 102 9.87 15.19 2.62
C PRO A 102 10.02 16.69 2.86
N LYS A 103 10.67 17.40 1.92
CA LYS A 103 10.73 18.87 1.99
C LYS A 103 9.31 19.40 1.89
N ALA A 104 8.88 20.22 2.85
CA ALA A 104 7.59 20.89 2.80
C ALA A 104 7.45 21.61 1.45
N VAL A 105 6.50 21.17 0.63
CA VAL A 105 6.14 21.85 -0.61
C VAL A 105 5.58 23.21 -0.20
N LYS A 106 6.28 24.29 -0.55
CA LYS A 106 5.74 25.64 -0.36
C LYS A 106 4.41 25.71 -1.11
N ALA A 107 3.32 25.88 -0.37
CA ALA A 107 2.01 26.14 -0.96
C ALA A 107 2.14 27.28 -1.99
N PRO A 108 1.45 27.19 -3.14
CA PRO A 108 1.46 28.28 -4.10
C PRO A 108 1.00 29.55 -3.37
N LYS A 109 1.79 30.61 -3.47
CA LYS A 109 1.37 31.94 -3.01
C LYS A 109 0.16 32.33 -3.85
N THR A 110 -1.04 32.04 -3.38
CA THR A 110 -2.24 32.71 -3.89
C THR A 110 -2.06 34.18 -3.57
N ALA A 111 -1.84 34.99 -4.61
CA ALA A 111 -1.90 36.43 -4.49
C ALA A 111 -3.28 36.78 -3.89
N PRO A 112 -3.38 37.72 -2.94
CA PRO A 112 -4.67 38.14 -2.44
C PRO A 112 -5.43 38.82 -3.60
N GLY A 113 -6.40 38.09 -4.16
CA GLY A 113 -7.34 38.64 -5.12
C GLY A 113 -8.08 39.81 -4.48
N LYS A 114 -7.98 41.00 -5.11
CA LYS A 114 -8.84 42.14 -4.79
C LYS A 114 -10.30 41.68 -4.86
N LEU A 115 -11.01 41.75 -3.74
CA LEU A 115 -12.46 41.63 -3.71
C LEU A 115 -13.08 42.69 -4.65
N PRO A 116 -13.95 42.32 -5.61
CA PRO A 116 -14.74 43.30 -6.32
C PRO A 116 -15.78 43.90 -5.36
N LYS A 117 -15.78 45.23 -5.23
CA LYS A 117 -16.84 45.97 -4.54
C LYS A 117 -18.04 46.09 -5.48
N THR A 118 -19.15 45.41 -5.18
CA THR A 118 -20.45 45.72 -5.80
C THR A 118 -21.57 45.67 -4.75
N THR A 119 -22.20 46.85 -4.63
CA THR A 119 -23.49 47.29 -4.07
C THR A 119 -24.45 46.29 -3.40
N PRO A 120 -25.04 46.61 -2.23
CA PRO A 120 -26.08 45.81 -1.60
C PRO A 120 -27.44 45.97 -2.30
N THR A 121 -28.01 44.84 -2.74
CA THR A 121 -29.39 44.69 -3.22
C THR A 121 -30.38 44.80 -2.06
N PRO A 122 -31.54 45.49 -2.21
CA PRO A 122 -32.46 45.73 -1.10
C PRO A 122 -33.20 44.46 -0.65
N ALA A 123 -33.33 44.32 0.67
CA ALA A 123 -33.94 43.19 1.35
C ALA A 123 -35.47 43.11 1.12
N LEU A 124 -35.93 41.99 0.58
CA LEU A 124 -37.36 41.62 0.58
C LEU A 124 -37.74 40.99 1.93
N ARG A 125 -38.65 41.67 2.64
CA ARG A 125 -39.20 41.21 3.93
C ARG A 125 -40.32 40.17 3.72
N ARG A 126 -40.12 39.01 4.37
CA ARG A 126 -41.07 38.14 5.12
C ARG A 126 -42.23 37.45 4.39
N ARG A 127 -42.41 36.15 4.73
CA ARG A 127 -43.41 35.71 5.72
C ARG A 127 -43.05 34.37 6.36
N ILE A 128 -43.09 34.34 7.69
CA ILE A 128 -43.05 33.12 8.51
C ILE A 128 -44.49 32.59 8.56
N VAL A 129 -44.70 31.34 8.16
CA VAL A 129 -45.99 30.66 8.32
C VAL A 129 -46.02 30.03 9.71
N ALA A 130 -46.97 30.45 10.53
CA ALA A 130 -47.20 29.92 11.87
C ALA A 130 -47.80 28.50 11.78
N LEU A 131 -47.28 27.61 12.63
CA LEU A 131 -47.87 26.31 12.92
C LEU A 131 -49.09 26.53 13.83
N GLU A 132 -50.30 26.33 13.30
CA GLU A 132 -51.51 26.24 14.13
C GLU A 132 -51.72 24.78 14.57
N GLY A 133 -51.59 24.57 15.88
CA GLY A 133 -51.97 23.33 16.54
C GLY A 133 -53.48 23.11 16.46
N HIS A 134 -53.88 21.89 16.09
CA HIS A 134 -55.26 21.45 16.21
C HIS A 134 -55.39 20.48 17.39
N SER A 135 -56.26 20.90 18.31
CA SER A 135 -56.63 20.30 19.58
C SER A 135 -57.34 18.95 19.45
N ILE A 136 -57.08 18.11 20.44
CA ILE A 136 -57.79 16.87 20.78
C ILE A 136 -59.25 17.15 21.14
N GLN A 137 -60.19 16.38 20.57
CA GLN A 137 -61.54 16.24 21.13
C GLN A 137 -61.82 14.78 21.54
N LYS A 138 -62.13 14.60 22.82
CA LYS A 138 -62.79 13.41 23.39
C LYS A 138 -64.30 13.48 23.13
N ARG A 139 -64.91 12.36 22.73
CA ARG A 139 -66.31 11.98 23.03
C ARG A 139 -66.33 10.45 23.20
N ARG A 140 -66.52 10.00 24.44
CA ARG A 140 -67.77 9.55 25.10
C ARG A 140 -68.08 8.10 24.77
#